data_AF-A0A959UWQ6-F1
#
_entry.id   AF-A0A959UWQ6-F1
#
_cell.length_a   1.000
_cell.length_b   1.000
_cell.length_c   1.000
_cell.angle_alpha   90.00
_cell.angle_beta   90.00
_cell.angle_gamma   90.00
#
_symmetry.space_group_name_H-M   'P 1'
#
loop_
_entity.id
_entity.type
_entity.pdbx_description
1 polymer ?
#
loop_
_entity_poly.entity_id
_entity_poly.type
_entity_poly.pdbx_seq_one_letter_code
_entity_poly.pdbx_strand_id
1 'polypeptide(L)' 'MDQRLLLLSNSTLPGEPFLGWPAEHIRDFLGSPKRVAFVPFAAVTFGHDEYTERVAGVFKTLG' A
#
# COMPACT_ATOMS: atom_id res chain seq x y z
N MET A 1 15.53 -15.81 -12.76
CA MET A 1 14.80 -15.31 -11.58
C MET A 1 13.75 -14.36 -12.11
N ASP A 2 12.48 -14.72 -11.98
CA ASP A 2 11.41 -13.88 -12.48
C ASP A 2 11.00 -12.90 -11.38
N GLN A 3 11.07 -11.60 -11.68
CA GLN A 3 10.69 -10.58 -10.73
C GLN A 3 9.18 -10.41 -10.71
N ARG A 4 8.59 -10.41 -9.52
CA ARG A 4 7.17 -10.16 -9.31
C ARG A 4 7.02 -8.75 -8.76
N LEU A 5 6.58 -7.81 -9.59
CA LEU A 5 6.50 -6.39 -9.25
C LEU A 5 5.10 -5.86 -9.57
N LEU A 6 4.54 -5.06 -8.66
CA LEU A 6 3.37 -4.23 -8.89
C LEU A 6 3.81 -2.77 -8.77
N LEU A 7 3.80 -2.04 -9.89
CA LEU A 7 4.26 -0.65 -9.97
C LEU A 7 3.06 0.27 -10.23
N LEU A 8 2.68 1.05 -9.22
CA LEU A 8 1.53 1.95 -9.28
C LEU A 8 1.99 3.37 -9.63
N SER A 9 1.26 4.06 -10.50
CA SER A 9 1.59 5.44 -10.90
C SER A 9 1.26 6.48 -9.83
N ASN A 10 0.26 6.19 -8.98
CA ASN A 10 -0.16 7.03 -7.87
C ASN A 10 -0.82 6.19 -6.76
N SER A 11 -1.11 6.84 -5.64
CA SER A 11 -1.81 6.21 -4.50
C SER A 11 -3.30 6.49 -4.43
N THR A 12 -3.83 7.44 -5.22
CA THR A 12 -5.18 8.01 -5.01
C THR A 12 -5.69 8.66 -6.28
N LEU A 13 -6.94 8.34 -6.65
CA LEU A 13 -7.69 9.05 -7.70
C LEU A 13 -8.49 10.22 -7.10
N PRO A 14 -8.79 11.27 -7.89
CA PRO A 14 -9.59 12.40 -7.40
C PRO A 14 -10.94 11.94 -6.84
N GLY A 15 -11.21 12.29 -5.58
CA GLY A 15 -12.46 11.93 -4.90
C GLY A 15 -12.48 10.54 -4.26
N GLU A 16 -11.40 9.76 -4.38
CA GLU A 16 -11.31 8.43 -3.78
C GLU A 16 -10.47 8.38 -2.49
N PRO A 17 -10.70 7.36 -1.64
CA PRO A 17 -9.83 7.08 -0.50
C PRO A 17 -8.39 6.76 -0.91
N PHE A 18 -7.47 6.98 0.01
CA PHE A 18 -6.07 6.57 -0.15
C PHE A 18 -5.94 5.06 -0.32
N LEU A 19 -5.21 4.64 -1.36
CA LEU A 19 -5.11 3.25 -1.81
C LEU A 19 -6.49 2.58 -2.05
N GLY A 20 -7.52 3.37 -2.39
CA GLY A 20 -8.83 2.86 -2.82
C GLY A 20 -8.74 2.03 -4.10
N TRP A 21 -8.56 2.68 -5.26
CA TRP A 21 -8.46 1.96 -6.54
C TRP A 21 -7.40 0.83 -6.60
N PRO A 22 -6.18 0.93 -6.02
CA PRO A 22 -5.19 -0.12 -6.16
C PRO A 22 -5.38 -1.26 -5.16
N ALA A 23 -6.29 -1.16 -4.18
CA ALA A 23 -6.49 -2.18 -3.14
C ALA A 23 -6.71 -3.58 -3.72
N GLU A 24 -7.58 -3.69 -4.73
CA GLU A 24 -7.89 -4.96 -5.39
C GLU A 24 -6.66 -5.53 -6.12
N HIS A 25 -5.91 -4.69 -6.82
CA HIS A 25 -4.67 -5.09 -7.48
C HIS A 25 -3.60 -5.54 -6.47
N ILE A 26 -3.47 -4.84 -5.34
CA ILE A 26 -2.56 -5.21 -4.25
C ILE A 26 -2.97 -6.56 -3.66
N ARG A 27 -4.26 -6.78 -3.41
CA ARG A 27 -4.77 -8.05 -2.86
C ARG A 27 -4.49 -9.21 -3.81
N ASP A 28 -4.84 -9.07 -5.09
CA ASP A 28 -4.64 -10.13 -6.09
C ASP A 28 -3.14 -10.40 -6.31
N PHE A 29 -2.31 -9.35 -6.27
CA PHE A 29 -0.87 -9.48 -6.33
C PHE A 29 -0.29 -10.14 -5.08
N LEU A 30 -0.72 -9.80 -3.87
CA LEU A 30 -0.14 -10.38 -2.66
C LEU A 30 -0.69 -11.78 -2.33
N GLY A 31 -1.93 -12.09 -2.75
CA GLY A 31 -2.62 -13.31 -2.36
C GLY A 31 -3.00 -13.28 -0.88
N SER A 32 -2.58 -14.29 -0.10
CA SER A 32 -2.70 -14.32 1.37
C SER A 32 -1.36 -13.98 2.03
N PRO A 33 -0.97 -12.70 2.12
CA PRO A 33 0.32 -12.31 2.65
C PRO A 33 0.38 -12.49 4.17
N LYS A 34 1.34 -13.28 4.65
CA LYS A 34 1.52 -13.48 6.10
C LYS A 34 2.35 -12.38 6.77
N ARG A 35 3.14 -11.61 6.01
CA ARG A 35 4.05 -10.59 6.54
C ARG A 35 4.54 -9.63 5.45
N VAL A 36 4.28 -8.34 5.61
CA VAL A 36 4.71 -7.26 4.70
C VAL A 36 5.59 -6.29 5.48
N ALA A 37 6.73 -5.89 4.89
CA ALA A 37 7.56 -4.82 5.41
C ALA A 37 7.26 -3.54 4.63
N PHE A 38 7.01 -2.43 5.33
CA PHE A 38 6.74 -1.13 4.75
C PHE A 38 7.98 -0.22 4.85
N VAL A 39 8.22 0.59 3.81
CA VAL A 39 9.39 1.49 3.72
C VAL A 39 8.89 2.94 3.65
N PRO A 40 8.86 3.68 4.77
CA PRO A 40 8.17 4.97 4.87
C PRO A 40 9.02 6.20 4.50
N PHE A 41 10.28 6.03 4.10
CA PHE A 41 11.26 7.12 3.98
C PHE A 41 10.98 8.16 2.87
N ALA A 42 9.95 7.94 2.04
CA ALA A 42 9.51 8.92 1.06
C ALA A 42 8.61 10.03 1.66
N ALA A 43 8.10 9.84 2.88
CA ALA A 43 7.35 10.88 3.58
C ALA A 43 8.27 11.99 4.07
N VAL A 44 7.96 13.24 3.70
CA VAL A 44 8.75 14.44 4.10
C VAL A 44 7.93 15.37 4.99
N THR A 45 6.63 15.46 4.77
CA THR A 45 5.74 16.42 5.45
C THR A 45 4.99 15.85 6.66
N PHE A 46 5.12 14.56 6.92
CA PHE A 46 4.48 13.83 8.02
C PHE A 46 5.40 12.71 8.52
N GLY A 47 5.10 12.16 9.70
CA GLY A 47 5.97 11.19 10.37
C GLY A 47 5.96 9.80 9.72
N HIS A 48 7.06 9.06 9.88
CA HIS A 48 7.15 7.68 9.39
C HIS A 48 6.15 6.72 10.07
N ASP A 49 5.91 6.91 11.38
CA ASP A 49 4.94 6.12 12.14
C ASP A 49 3.51 6.40 11.65
N GLU A 50 3.16 7.67 11.45
CA GLU A 50 1.88 8.08 10.85
C GLU A 50 1.69 7.48 9.45
N TYR A 51 2.75 7.49 8.62
CA TYR A 51 2.67 6.87 7.30
C TYR A 51 2.40 5.36 7.40
N THR A 52 3.11 4.70 8.32
CA THR A 52 3.01 3.27 8.55
C THR A 52 1.61 2.90 9.05
N GLU A 53 1.06 3.67 9.99
CA GLU A 53 -0.31 3.47 10.50
C GLU A 53 -1.36 3.63 9.39
N ARG A 54 -1.24 4.65 8.55
CA ARG A 54 -2.15 4.88 7.41
C ARG A 54 -2.13 3.72 6.42
N VAL A 55 -0.95 3.22 6.05
CA VAL A 55 -0.82 2.08 5.13
C VAL A 55 -1.31 0.79 5.80
N ALA A 56 -0.98 0.58 7.07
CA ALA A 56 -1.44 -0.58 7.83
C ALA A 56 -2.97 -0.63 7.95
N GLY A 57 -3.63 0.53 8.07
CA GLY A 57 -5.10 0.64 8.07
C GLY A 57 -5.74 0.06 6.81
N VAL A 58 -5.19 0.37 5.64
CA VAL A 58 -5.65 -0.20 4.36
C VAL A 58 -5.32 -1.69 4.29
N PHE A 59 -4.09 -2.08 4.62
CA PHE A 59 -3.67 -3.48 4.48
C PHE A 59 -4.45 -4.43 5.40
N LYS A 60 -4.92 -3.96 6.57
CA LYS A 60 -5.81 -4.74 7.45
C LYS A 60 -7.14 -5.14 6.78
N THR A 61 -7.62 -4.38 5.79
CA THR A 61 -8.85 -4.72 5.06
C THR A 61 -8.61 -5.66 3.89
N LEU A 62 -7.35 -5.94 3.54
CA LEU A 62 -6.98 -6.77 2.39
C LEU A 62 -6.82 -8.26 2.73
N GLY A 63 -6.82 -8.62 4.02
CA GLY A 63 -6.65 -9.99 4.52
C GLY A 63 -5.20 -10.31 4.86
#